data_AF-A0A3N7CZ27-F1
#
_entry.id   AF-A0A3N7CZ27-F1
#
_cell.length_a   1.000
_cell.length_b   1.000
_cell.length_c   1.000
_cell.angle_alpha   90.00
_cell.angle_beta   90.00
_cell.angle_gamma   90.00
#
_symmetry.space_group_name_H-M   'P 1'
#
loop_
_entity.id
_entity.type
_entity.pdbx_description
1 polymer ?
#
loop_
_entity_poly.entity_id
_entity_poly.type
_entity_poly.pdbx_seq_one_letter_code
_entity_poly.pdbx_strand_id
1 'polypeptide(L)'
;MFSSKSLDELLAQKKVRIVLAVLCTYFALTGVYQLFTGVNQADWLRGGGNLLVWGGFAVSNAMKAYGRTQPGINIPINIGVVLVVASWLVRM
;
A
#
# COMPACT_ATOMS: atom_id res chain seq x y z
N MET A 1 8.55 -25.35 -1.53
CA MET A 1 9.00 -24.85 -0.21
C MET A 1 9.99 -23.72 -0.42
N PHE A 2 9.52 -22.46 -0.49
CA PHE A 2 10.43 -21.33 -0.37
C PHE A 2 10.79 -21.21 1.12
N SER A 3 12.04 -21.52 1.46
CA SER A 3 12.56 -21.34 2.81
C SER A 3 12.39 -19.86 3.19
N SER A 4 11.68 -19.57 4.27
CA SER A 4 11.39 -18.20 4.74
C SER A 4 12.64 -17.33 4.82
N LYS A 5 13.78 -17.91 5.21
CA LYS A 5 15.09 -17.25 5.19
C LYS A 5 15.47 -16.68 3.82
N SER A 6 15.16 -17.38 2.73
CA SER A 6 15.48 -16.92 1.36
C SER A 6 14.58 -15.77 0.90
N LEU A 7 13.32 -15.76 1.35
CA LEU A 7 12.38 -14.68 1.02
C LEU A 7 12.74 -13.41 1.79
N ASP A 8 13.13 -13.53 3.06
CA ASP A 8 13.57 -12.40 3.86
C ASP A 8 14.87 -11.79 3.29
N GLU A 9 15.81 -12.62 2.84
CA GLU A 9 17.01 -12.15 2.14
C GLU A 9 16.66 -11.44 0.83
N LEU A 10 15.74 -11.98 0.03
CA LEU A 10 15.25 -11.33 -1.20
C LEU A 10 14.58 -9.98 -0.90
N LEU A 11 13.69 -9.93 0.08
CA LEU A 11 12.99 -8.71 0.50
C LEU A 11 13.91 -7.70 1.20
N ALA A 12 15.08 -8.13 1.69
CA ALA A 12 16.12 -7.25 2.20
C ALA A 12 16.92 -6.57 1.08
N GLN A 13 16.94 -7.14 -0.14
CA GLN A 13 17.69 -6.56 -1.25
C GLN A 13 17.11 -5.19 -1.65
N LYS A 14 17.99 -4.19 -1.75
CA LYS A 14 17.65 -2.83 -2.20
C LYS A 14 16.89 -2.82 -3.52
N LYS A 15 17.31 -3.63 -4.50
CA LYS A 15 16.66 -3.74 -5.82
C LYS A 15 15.20 -4.20 -5.68
N VAL A 16 14.95 -5.25 -4.88
CA VAL A 16 13.61 -5.78 -4.64
C VAL A 16 12.74 -4.75 -3.94
N ARG A 17 13.27 -4.04 -2.94
CA ARG A 17 12.53 -2.96 -2.24
C ARG A 17 12.16 -1.81 -3.17
N ILE A 18 13.02 -1.43 -4.11
CA ILE A 18 12.71 -0.39 -5.10
C ILE A 18 11.61 -0.88 -6.06
N VAL A 19 11.70 -2.13 -6.54
CA VAL A 19 10.64 -2.72 -7.39
C VAL A 19 9.31 -2.75 -6.64
N LEU A 20 9.31 -3.18 -5.38
CA LEU A 20 8.12 -3.16 -4.52
C LEU A 20 7.59 -1.74 -4.31
N ALA A 21 8.47 -0.76 -4.10
CA ALA A 21 8.06 0.63 -3.96
C ALA A 21 7.36 1.13 -5.23
N VAL A 22 7.90 0.85 -6.42
CA VAL A 22 7.30 1.22 -7.71
C VAL A 22 5.95 0.54 -7.92
N LEU A 23 5.86 -0.77 -7.64
CA LEU A 23 4.60 -1.52 -7.75
C LEU A 23 3.54 -0.96 -6.79
N CYS A 24 3.91 -0.72 -5.54
CA CYS A 24 3.02 -0.10 -4.57
C CYS A 24 2.62 1.32 -4.99
N THR A 25 3.51 2.12 -5.57
CA THR A 25 3.15 3.44 -6.13
C THR A 25 2.13 3.31 -7.27
N TYR A 26 2.31 2.34 -8.18
CA TYR A 26 1.34 2.09 -9.23
C TYR A 26 -0.05 1.74 -8.66
N PHE A 27 -0.14 0.86 -7.67
CA PHE A 27 -1.41 0.54 -7.01
C PHE A 27 -1.98 1.71 -6.20
N ALA A 28 -1.14 2.58 -5.65
CA ALA A 28 -1.62 3.80 -5.01
C ALA A 28 -2.26 4.73 -6.04
N LEU A 29 -1.68 4.86 -7.24
CA LEU A 29 -2.22 5.66 -8.34
C LEU A 29 -3.55 5.12 -8.86
N THR A 30 -3.77 3.80 -8.88
CA THR A 30 -5.10 3.26 -9.22
C THR A 30 -6.14 3.63 -8.16
N GLY A 31 -5.75 3.67 -6.88
CA GLY A 31 -6.59 4.21 -5.80
C GLY A 31 -6.91 5.69 -5.96
N VAL A 32 -5.93 6.50 -6.35
CA VAL A 32 -6.11 7.94 -6.68
C VAL A 32 -7.06 8.11 -7.86
N TYR A 33 -6.88 7.34 -8.92
CA TYR A 33 -7.79 7.35 -10.07
C TYR A 33 -9.22 7.03 -9.64
N GLN A 34 -9.41 6.01 -8.81
CA GLN A 34 -10.72 5.65 -8.28
C GLN A 34 -11.33 6.75 -7.39
N LEU A 35 -10.53 7.52 -6.65
CA LEU A 35 -11.00 8.70 -5.93
C LEU A 35 -11.50 9.80 -6.88
N PHE A 36 -10.80 10.03 -8.00
CA PHE A 36 -11.18 11.06 -8.97
C PHE A 36 -12.38 10.68 -9.83
N THR A 37 -12.55 9.40 -10.14
CA THR A 37 -13.64 8.92 -11.02
C THR A 37 -14.79 8.28 -10.25
N GLY A 38 -14.67 8.14 -8.93
CA GLY A 38 -15.65 7.48 -8.08
C GLY A 38 -16.93 8.29 -7.93
N VAL A 39 -18.07 7.65 -8.19
CA VAL A 39 -19.39 8.28 -8.13
C VAL A 39 -20.15 7.99 -6.83
N ASN A 40 -19.78 6.92 -6.12
CA ASN A 40 -20.47 6.48 -4.90
C ASN A 40 -19.52 6.42 -3.70
N GLN A 41 -20.06 6.54 -2.50
CA GLN A 41 -19.29 6.55 -1.24
C GLN A 41 -18.38 5.32 -1.09
N ALA A 42 -18.81 4.15 -1.55
CA ALA A 42 -17.97 2.94 -1.57
C ALA A 42 -16.71 3.11 -2.43
N ASP A 43 -16.79 3.80 -3.58
CA ASP A 43 -15.63 4.04 -4.44
C ASP A 43 -14.64 5.00 -3.80
N TRP A 44 -15.12 6.02 -3.10
CA TRP A 44 -14.29 6.95 -2.34
C TRP A 44 -13.55 6.25 -1.20
N LEU A 45 -14.25 5.39 -0.43
CA LEU A 45 -13.65 4.58 0.64
C LEU A 45 -12.60 3.61 0.08
N ARG A 46 -12.88 2.98 -1.05
CA ARG A 46 -11.97 2.01 -1.66
C ARG A 46 -10.75 2.69 -2.29
N GLY A 47 -10.95 3.80 -2.99
CA GLY A 47 -9.89 4.60 -3.61
C GLY A 47 -8.96 5.21 -2.56
N GLY A 48 -9.53 5.84 -1.52
CA GLY A 48 -8.77 6.38 -0.38
C GLY A 48 -8.07 5.30 0.42
N GLY A 49 -8.75 4.16 0.63
CA GLY A 49 -8.16 2.99 1.27
C GLY A 49 -6.95 2.45 0.52
N ASN A 50 -7.10 2.24 -0.80
CA ASN A 50 -6.01 1.78 -1.67
C ASN A 50 -4.84 2.77 -1.70
N LEU A 51 -5.12 4.07 -1.79
CA LEU A 51 -4.08 5.09 -1.75
C LEU A 51 -3.28 5.02 -0.44
N LEU A 52 -3.95 4.89 0.70
CA LEU A 52 -3.28 4.85 2.00
C LEU A 52 -2.51 3.55 2.25
N VAL A 53 -3.07 2.39 1.88
CA VAL A 53 -2.39 1.09 1.99
C VAL A 53 -1.17 1.06 1.08
N TRP A 54 -1.39 1.25 -0.22
CA TRP A 54 -0.32 1.07 -1.20
C TRP A 54 0.67 2.23 -1.16
N GLY A 55 0.22 3.46 -0.91
CA GLY A 55 1.10 4.60 -0.69
C GLY A 55 1.97 4.43 0.56
N GLY A 56 1.39 3.93 1.66
CA GLY A 56 2.12 3.60 2.88
C GLY A 56 3.17 2.51 2.66
N PHE A 57 2.82 1.44 1.94
CA PHE A 57 3.80 0.42 1.58
C PHE A 57 4.86 0.92 0.59
N ALA A 58 4.51 1.79 -0.35
CA ALA A 58 5.46 2.38 -1.28
C ALA A 58 6.53 3.18 -0.54
N VAL A 59 6.10 4.08 0.35
CA VAL A 59 7.00 4.89 1.17
C VAL A 59 7.82 4.01 2.13
N SER A 60 7.21 2.99 2.74
CA SER A 60 7.92 2.04 3.62
C SER A 60 9.03 1.29 2.87
N ASN A 61 8.74 0.76 1.68
CA ASN A 61 9.72 0.06 0.86
C ASN A 61 10.81 0.99 0.32
N ALA A 62 10.45 2.20 -0.12
CA ALA A 62 11.40 3.20 -0.59
C ALA A 62 12.37 3.59 0.54
N MET A 63 11.87 3.93 1.72
CA MET A 63 12.69 4.30 2.87
C MET A 63 13.61 3.16 3.29
N LYS A 64 13.08 1.93 3.38
CA LYS A 64 13.85 0.72 3.68
C LYS A 64 14.93 0.42 2.65
N ALA A 65 14.75 0.80 1.37
CA ALA A 65 15.78 0.64 0.33
C ALA A 65 17.00 1.55 0.56
N TYR A 66 16.84 2.65 1.30
CA TYR A 66 17.89 3.58 1.70
C TYR A 66 18.35 3.39 3.16
N GLY A 67 17.99 2.27 3.79
CA GLY A 67 18.35 1.98 5.18
C GLY A 67 17.63 2.84 6.22
N ARG A 68 16.54 3.53 5.83
CA ARG A 68 15.72 4.35 6.71
C ARG A 68 14.42 3.63 7.08
N THR A 69 13.91 3.92 8.26
CA THR A 69 12.57 3.49 8.69
C THR A 69 11.71 4.73 8.91
N GLN A 70 10.46 4.69 8.47
CA GLN A 70 9.50 5.76 8.72
C GLN A 70 8.62 5.37 9.91
N PRO A 71 8.84 5.98 11.10
CA PRO A 71 7.97 5.72 12.24
C PRO A 71 6.55 6.21 11.94
N GLY A 72 5.55 5.48 12.43
CA GLY A 72 4.14 5.84 12.26
C GLY A 72 3.53 5.48 10.90
N ILE A 73 4.27 4.91 9.94
CA ILE A 73 3.72 4.52 8.63
C ILE A 73 2.65 3.42 8.70
N ASN A 74 2.60 2.69 9.80
CA ASN A 74 1.55 1.70 10.06
C ASN A 74 0.17 2.35 10.25
N ILE A 75 0.11 3.61 10.68
CA ILE A 75 -1.14 4.34 10.87
C ILE A 75 -1.89 4.50 9.55
N PRO A 76 -1.33 5.15 8.49
CA PRO A 76 -2.03 5.26 7.21
C PRO A 76 -2.32 3.89 6.60
N ILE A 77 -1.43 2.90 6.73
CA ILE A 77 -1.68 1.54 6.21
C ILE A 77 -2.92 0.93 6.88
N ASN A 78 -3.00 0.97 8.21
CA ASN A 78 -4.12 0.40 8.94
C ASN A 78 -5.43 1.13 8.67
N ILE A 79 -5.41 2.47 8.61
CA ILE A 79 -6.57 3.27 8.21
C ILE A 79 -7.01 2.86 6.80
N GLY A 80 -6.06 2.71 5.88
CA GLY A 80 -6.33 2.29 4.52
C GLY A 80 -7.02 0.92 4.46
N VAL A 81 -6.56 -0.05 5.25
CA VAL A 81 -7.20 -1.38 5.34
C VAL A 81 -8.65 -1.25 5.83
N VAL A 82 -8.89 -0.46 6.88
CA VAL A 82 -10.25 -0.24 7.42
C VAL A 82 -11.16 0.39 6.37
N LEU A 83 -10.68 1.39 5.61
CA LEU A 83 -11.47 2.02 4.55
C LEU A 83 -11.79 1.06 3.40
N VAL A 84 -10.82 0.22 3.01
CA VAL A 84 -11.07 -0.83 2.01
C VAL A 84 -12.14 -1.78 2.54
N VAL A 85 -12.07 -2.26 3.77
CA VAL A 85 -13.10 -3.15 4.34
C VAL A 85 -14.46 -2.46 4.44
N ALA A 86 -14.50 -1.21 4.92
CA ALA A 86 -15.72 -0.42 5.01
C ALA A 86 -16.41 -0.25 3.65
N SER A 87 -15.64 -0.13 2.55
CA SER A 87 -16.21 -0.04 1.20
C SER A 87 -17.00 -1.28 0.78
N TRP A 88 -16.77 -2.44 1.40
CA TRP A 88 -17.52 -3.66 1.11
C TRP A 88 -18.82 -3.70 1.87
N LEU A 89 -18.84 -3.15 3.10
CA LEU A 89 -20.03 -3.04 3.93
C LEU A 89 -20.99 -1.98 3.40
N VAL A 90 -20.49 -0.83 2.94
CA VAL A 90 -21.31 0.25 2.36
C VAL A 90 -21.93 -0.14 1.02
N ARG A 91 -21.41 -1.19 0.37
CA ARG A 91 -21.93 -1.70 -0.90
C ARG A 91 -23.01 -2.78 -0.72
N MET A 92 -23.21 -3.28 0.51
CA MET A 92 -24.33 -4.16 0.89
C MET A 92 -25.56 -3.33 1.20
#